data_AF-A0A7S4NLQ0-F1
#
_entry.id   AF-A0A7S4NLQ0-F1
#
_cell.length_a   1.000
_cell.length_b   1.000
_cell.length_c   1.000
_cell.angle_alpha   90.00
_cell.angle_beta   90.00
_cell.angle_gamma   90.00
#
_symmetry.space_group_name_H-M   'P 1'
#
loop_
_entity.id
_entity.type
_entity.pdbx_description
1 polymer ?
#
loop_
_entity_poly.entity_id
_entity_poly.type
_entity_poly.pdbx_seq_one_letter_code
_entity_poly.pdbx_strand_id
1 'polypeptide(L)'
;NAIDFYQSKLLSAVDMGFDGWMYDFGEYTSLSTEFSNGKRGLEMRNAYPEIYQKTCYDALTSLKQPKEHHPFFPDPSSSSSFAPPYVYWHRSGYSKSGALAWAHWTGDPSTDWSVESGLKGQISAVLSS
;
A
#
# COMPACT_ATOMS: atom_id res chain seq x y z
N ASN A 1 3.63 -10.99 -17.33
CA ASN A 1 4.55 -11.48 -16.27
C ASN A 1 3.78 -11.49 -14.93
N ALA A 2 4.39 -11.88 -13.80
CA ALA A 2 3.69 -11.98 -12.51
C ALA A 2 3.14 -10.64 -11.98
N ILE A 3 3.84 -9.53 -12.26
CA ILE A 3 3.40 -8.17 -11.90
C ILE A 3 2.13 -7.83 -12.68
N ASP A 4 2.13 -8.00 -14.01
CA ASP A 4 0.95 -7.68 -14.83
C ASP A 4 -0.30 -8.48 -14.41
N PHE A 5 -0.11 -9.76 -14.08
CA PHE A 5 -1.18 -10.60 -13.56
C PHE A 5 -1.73 -10.04 -12.24
N TYR A 6 -0.85 -9.68 -11.30
CA TYR A 6 -1.26 -9.15 -10.01
C TYR A 6 -1.96 -7.78 -10.15
N GLN A 7 -1.43 -6.89 -10.99
CA GLN A 7 -2.07 -5.61 -11.30
C GLN A 7 -3.48 -5.80 -11.87
N SER A 8 -3.69 -6.79 -12.74
CA SER A 8 -5.04 -7.08 -13.26
C SER A 8 -6.05 -7.42 -12.17
N LYS A 9 -5.61 -8.02 -11.05
CA LYS A 9 -6.48 -8.30 -9.90
C LYS A 9 -6.82 -7.04 -9.10
N LEU A 10 -5.85 -6.15 -8.94
CA LEU A 10 -6.08 -4.84 -8.31
C LEU A 10 -7.06 -3.99 -9.13
N LEU A 11 -6.87 -3.94 -10.45
CA LEU A 11 -7.77 -3.21 -11.35
C LEU A 11 -9.16 -3.82 -11.39
N SER A 12 -9.29 -5.15 -11.27
CA SER A 12 -10.60 -5.80 -11.13
C SER A 12 -11.34 -5.36 -9.86
N ALA A 13 -10.65 -5.00 -8.77
CA ALA A 13 -11.31 -4.43 -7.60
C ALA A 13 -11.85 -3.03 -7.89
N VAL A 14 -11.10 -2.21 -8.60
CA VAL A 14 -11.60 -0.90 -9.06
C VAL A 14 -12.82 -1.04 -9.96
N ASP A 15 -12.81 -2.00 -10.91
CA ASP A 15 -13.96 -2.28 -11.77
C ASP A 15 -15.20 -2.78 -11.00
N MET A 16 -15.01 -3.36 -9.81
CA MET A 16 -16.10 -3.72 -8.89
C MET A 16 -16.62 -2.53 -8.07
N GLY A 17 -16.02 -1.34 -8.21
CA GLY A 17 -16.44 -0.12 -7.51
C GLY A 17 -15.71 0.15 -6.19
N PHE A 18 -14.55 -0.48 -5.94
CA PHE A 18 -13.73 -0.17 -4.77
C PHE A 18 -12.80 1.02 -5.04
N ASP A 19 -12.91 2.05 -4.22
CA ASP A 19 -12.03 3.24 -4.29
C ASP A 19 -10.73 3.09 -3.47
N GLY A 20 -10.55 1.95 -2.81
CA GLY A 20 -9.35 1.67 -2.05
C GLY A 20 -9.42 0.43 -1.19
N TRP A 21 -8.27 0.06 -0.61
CA TRP A 21 -8.16 -1.13 0.23
C TRP A 21 -6.95 -1.08 1.17
N MET A 22 -7.04 -1.89 2.22
CA MET A 22 -5.87 -2.28 3.00
C MET A 22 -5.00 -3.21 2.15
N TYR A 23 -3.77 -2.79 1.91
CA TYR A 23 -2.79 -3.53 1.12
C TYR A 23 -1.76 -4.17 2.06
N ASP A 24 -2.22 -5.23 2.72
CA ASP A 24 -1.53 -5.88 3.83
C ASP A 24 -0.37 -6.78 3.37
N PHE A 25 0.46 -7.16 4.35
CA PHE A 25 1.69 -7.95 4.25
C PHE A 25 2.84 -7.23 3.52
N GLY A 26 3.85 -8.01 3.09
CA GLY A 26 5.10 -7.58 2.49
C GLY A 26 6.34 -7.99 3.30
N GLU A 27 6.19 -8.25 4.59
CA GLU A 27 7.28 -8.49 5.54
C GLU A 27 7.68 -9.97 5.71
N TYR A 28 6.89 -10.90 5.17
CA TYR A 28 7.07 -12.36 5.37
C TYR A 28 7.75 -13.09 4.20
N THR A 29 8.66 -12.43 3.48
CA THR A 29 9.46 -13.13 2.46
C THR A 29 10.38 -14.15 3.12
N SER A 30 10.18 -15.44 2.82
CA SER A 30 11.04 -16.53 3.33
C SER A 30 12.49 -16.36 2.84
N LEU A 31 13.46 -16.62 3.71
CA LEU A 31 14.89 -16.51 3.38
C LEU A 31 15.32 -17.46 2.26
N SER A 32 14.63 -18.59 2.12
CA SER A 32 14.92 -19.61 1.12
C SER A 32 14.23 -19.37 -0.23
N THR A 33 13.32 -18.39 -0.34
CA THR A 33 12.63 -18.07 -1.59
C THR A 33 13.63 -17.70 -2.68
N GLU A 34 13.43 -18.22 -3.89
CA GLU A 34 14.18 -17.83 -5.09
C GLU A 34 13.32 -16.90 -5.94
N PHE A 35 13.84 -15.70 -6.22
CA PHE A 35 13.18 -14.71 -7.06
C PHE A 35 13.55 -14.91 -8.53
N SER A 36 12.68 -14.45 -9.43
CA SER A 36 12.90 -14.54 -10.88
C SER A 36 14.15 -13.80 -11.38
N ASN A 37 14.69 -12.88 -10.59
CA ASN A 37 15.95 -12.18 -10.86
C ASN A 37 17.20 -12.95 -10.36
N GLY A 38 17.04 -14.20 -9.90
CA GLY A 38 18.11 -15.07 -9.39
C GLY A 38 18.55 -14.78 -7.95
N LYS A 39 17.99 -13.75 -7.29
CA LYS A 39 18.32 -13.44 -5.90
C LYS A 39 17.51 -14.29 -4.93
N ARG A 40 18.06 -14.49 -3.73
CA ARG A 40 17.37 -15.22 -2.66
C ARG A 40 16.58 -14.28 -1.75
N GLY A 41 15.65 -14.84 -1.00
CA GLY A 41 14.82 -14.09 -0.06
C GLY A 41 15.63 -13.35 1.01
N LEU A 42 16.80 -13.86 1.39
CA LEU A 42 17.72 -13.14 2.28
C LEU A 42 18.12 -11.75 1.72
N GLU A 43 18.33 -11.64 0.42
CA GLU A 43 18.69 -10.39 -0.25
C GLU A 43 17.47 -9.51 -0.54
N MET A 44 16.31 -10.13 -0.74
CA MET A 44 15.10 -9.47 -1.26
C MET A 44 14.07 -9.11 -0.18
N ARG A 45 14.13 -9.72 1.02
CA ARG A 45 13.08 -9.57 2.05
C ARG A 45 12.75 -8.12 2.42
N ASN A 46 13.74 -7.25 2.49
CA ASN A 46 13.53 -5.83 2.80
C ASN A 46 13.08 -5.03 1.57
N ALA A 47 13.49 -5.44 0.36
CA ALA A 47 13.07 -4.80 -0.88
C ALA A 47 11.66 -5.23 -1.31
N TYR A 48 11.16 -6.37 -0.83
CA TYR A 48 9.87 -6.91 -1.25
C TYR A 48 8.68 -5.98 -0.96
N PRO A 49 8.55 -5.35 0.24
CA PRO A 49 7.52 -4.33 0.47
C PRO A 49 7.52 -3.22 -0.59
N GLU A 50 8.70 -2.72 -1.01
CA GLU A 50 8.81 -1.68 -2.04
C GLU A 50 8.28 -2.18 -3.40
N ILE A 51 8.66 -3.38 -3.82
CA ILE A 51 8.22 -3.96 -5.10
C ILE A 51 6.69 -4.18 -5.08
N TYR A 52 6.19 -4.68 -3.97
CA TYR A 52 4.78 -4.95 -3.78
C TYR A 52 3.94 -3.66 -3.81
N GLN A 53 4.36 -2.63 -3.09
CA GLN A 53 3.75 -1.30 -3.09
C GLN A 53 3.82 -0.64 -4.46
N LYS A 54 4.99 -0.65 -5.10
CA LYS A 54 5.17 -0.10 -6.45
C LYS A 54 4.21 -0.74 -7.46
N THR A 55 3.99 -2.05 -7.35
CA THR A 55 3.04 -2.78 -8.21
C THR A 55 1.62 -2.20 -8.12
N CYS A 56 1.15 -1.89 -6.91
CA CYS A 56 -0.15 -1.27 -6.68
C CYS A 56 -0.17 0.19 -7.14
N TYR A 57 0.84 0.97 -6.76
CA TYR A 57 0.99 2.37 -7.14
C TYR A 57 0.95 2.56 -8.66
N ASP A 58 1.75 1.78 -9.41
CA ASP A 58 1.77 1.84 -10.87
C ASP A 58 0.40 1.50 -11.47
N ALA A 59 -0.31 0.50 -10.92
CA ALA A 59 -1.64 0.13 -11.39
C ALA A 59 -2.65 1.27 -11.20
N LEU A 60 -2.72 1.83 -9.99
CA LEU A 60 -3.68 2.89 -9.66
C LEU A 60 -3.38 4.20 -10.36
N THR A 61 -2.11 4.57 -10.50
CA THR A 61 -1.70 5.80 -11.21
C THR A 61 -1.83 5.70 -12.73
N SER A 62 -1.97 4.49 -13.28
CA SER A 62 -2.28 4.29 -14.70
C SER A 62 -3.75 4.58 -15.05
N LEU A 63 -4.63 4.58 -14.06
CA LEU A 63 -6.05 4.87 -14.26
C LEU A 63 -6.25 6.36 -14.52
N LYS A 64 -7.08 6.67 -15.52
CA LYS A 64 -7.63 8.03 -15.66
C LYS A 64 -8.62 8.27 -14.52
N GLN A 65 -8.86 9.55 -14.21
CA GLN A 65 -9.84 10.07 -13.24
C GLN A 65 -11.08 9.15 -13.07
N PRO A 66 -11.70 9.06 -11.87
CA PRO A 66 -12.88 8.25 -11.59
C PRO A 66 -13.93 8.38 -12.70
N LYS A 67 -14.56 7.26 -13.06
CA LYS A 67 -15.60 7.25 -14.10
C LYS A 67 -16.83 8.08 -13.71
N GLU A 68 -17.07 8.28 -12.42
CA GLU A 68 -18.23 8.99 -11.88
C GLU A 68 -17.85 9.90 -10.71
N HIS A 69 -18.48 11.08 -10.62
CA HIS A 69 -18.32 12.00 -9.50
C HIS A 69 -19.12 11.47 -8.32
N HIS A 70 -18.44 11.09 -7.23
CA HIS A 70 -19.12 10.77 -5.99
C HIS A 70 -19.60 12.07 -5.32
N PRO A 71 -20.87 12.19 -4.92
CA PRO A 71 -21.49 13.47 -4.53
C PRO A 71 -20.88 14.11 -3.28
N PHE A 72 -20.13 13.36 -2.49
CA PHE A 72 -19.43 13.84 -1.29
C PHE A 72 -17.93 14.06 -1.48
N PHE A 73 -17.37 13.73 -2.65
CA PHE A 73 -15.96 13.98 -2.94
C PHE A 73 -15.81 15.22 -3.85
N PRO A 74 -14.70 15.97 -3.76
CA PRO A 74 -14.42 17.06 -4.69
C PRO A 74 -14.46 16.57 -6.14
N ASP A 75 -14.82 17.46 -7.07
CA ASP A 75 -14.75 17.15 -8.50
C ASP A 75 -13.32 16.65 -8.83
N PRO A 76 -13.18 15.42 -9.37
CA PRO A 76 -11.88 14.86 -9.71
C PRO A 76 -11.09 15.77 -10.67
N SER A 77 -11.77 16.51 -11.53
CA SER A 77 -11.17 17.46 -12.47
C SER A 77 -10.73 18.79 -11.82
N SER A 78 -11.12 19.02 -10.56
CA SER A 78 -10.63 20.16 -9.78
C SER A 78 -9.19 19.93 -9.35
N SER A 79 -8.34 20.95 -9.54
CA SER A 79 -6.96 20.98 -9.05
C SER A 79 -6.84 21.01 -7.51
N SER A 80 -7.95 20.84 -6.79
CA SER A 80 -8.06 20.96 -5.33
C SER A 80 -8.16 19.62 -4.59
N SER A 81 -8.00 18.48 -5.28
CA SER A 81 -8.02 17.18 -4.58
C SER A 81 -6.71 16.96 -3.83
N PHE A 82 -6.78 16.91 -2.49
CA PHE A 82 -5.65 16.61 -1.61
C PHE A 82 -5.27 15.12 -1.59
N ALA A 83 -6.07 14.26 -2.23
CA ALA A 83 -5.87 12.82 -2.32
C ALA A 83 -6.12 12.32 -3.76
N PRO A 84 -5.45 11.22 -4.17
CA PRO A 84 -5.77 10.57 -5.44
C PRO A 84 -7.17 9.94 -5.41
N PRO A 85 -7.74 9.60 -6.57
CA PRO A 85 -9.05 8.96 -6.66
C PRO A 85 -9.10 7.56 -6.05
N TYR A 86 -7.98 6.84 -6.08
CA TYR A 86 -7.87 5.50 -5.53
C TYR A 86 -6.74 5.49 -4.51
N VAL A 87 -7.02 5.02 -3.31
CA VAL A 87 -6.05 5.00 -2.21
C VAL A 87 -5.84 3.59 -1.69
N TYR A 88 -4.61 3.32 -1.28
CA TYR A 88 -4.31 2.12 -0.52
C TYR A 88 -3.42 2.50 0.65
N TRP A 89 -3.45 1.68 1.69
CA TRP A 89 -2.60 1.82 2.87
C TRP A 89 -1.98 0.49 3.25
N HIS A 90 -0.75 0.54 3.76
CA HIS A 90 0.05 -0.64 4.10
C HIS A 90 0.69 -0.46 5.49
N ARG A 91 1.05 -1.58 6.13
CA ARG A 91 1.86 -1.58 7.36
C ARG A 91 3.33 -1.93 7.15
N SER A 92 3.67 -2.76 6.17
CA SER A 92 5.05 -3.10 5.89
C SER A 92 5.72 -1.96 5.13
N GLY A 93 7.03 -1.77 5.26
CA GLY A 93 7.71 -0.69 4.56
C GLY A 93 9.22 -0.82 4.54
N TYR A 94 9.83 -0.12 3.59
CA TYR A 94 11.27 0.06 3.47
C TYR A 94 11.58 1.41 2.83
N SER A 95 12.83 1.64 2.39
CA SER A 95 13.38 2.96 2.06
C SER A 95 12.56 3.86 1.13
N LYS A 96 11.71 3.31 0.24
CA LYS A 96 10.91 4.12 -0.70
C LYS A 96 9.40 4.05 -0.47
N SER A 97 8.95 3.39 0.59
CA SER A 97 7.52 3.18 0.83
C SER A 97 6.73 4.48 0.93
N GLY A 98 7.29 5.51 1.57
CA GLY A 98 6.63 6.82 1.68
C GLY A 98 6.41 7.54 0.34
N ALA A 99 7.11 7.15 -0.73
CA ALA A 99 6.88 7.68 -2.07
C ALA A 99 5.87 6.87 -2.89
N LEU A 100 5.45 5.69 -2.40
CA LEU A 100 4.65 4.74 -3.15
C LEU A 100 3.22 4.63 -2.62
N ALA A 101 2.90 5.15 -1.45
CA ALA A 101 1.55 5.13 -0.90
C ALA A 101 1.16 6.49 -0.30
N TRP A 102 -0.14 6.73 -0.24
CA TRP A 102 -0.70 7.97 0.31
C TRP A 102 -1.08 7.86 1.79
N ALA A 103 -1.11 6.62 2.32
CA ALA A 103 -1.45 6.36 3.70
C ALA A 103 -0.69 5.14 4.23
N HIS A 104 -0.38 5.17 5.52
CA HIS A 104 0.23 4.10 6.27
C HIS A 104 -0.62 3.81 7.51
N TRP A 105 -0.63 2.56 7.93
CA TRP A 105 -1.26 2.15 9.19
C TRP A 105 -0.24 1.36 10.01
N THR A 106 -0.28 1.55 11.33
CA THR A 106 0.77 1.13 12.26
C THR A 106 0.79 -0.36 12.61
N GLY A 107 -0.03 -1.19 11.95
CA GLY A 107 -0.07 -2.63 12.16
C GLY A 107 -1.04 -3.05 13.27
N ASP A 108 -0.68 -4.10 14.00
CA ASP A 108 -1.60 -4.81 14.87
C ASP A 108 -1.35 -4.44 16.35
N PRO A 109 -1.93 -3.33 16.88
CA PRO A 109 -1.80 -2.99 18.29
C PRO A 109 -2.51 -3.99 19.19
N SER A 110 -2.01 -4.17 20.41
CA SER A 110 -2.81 -4.68 21.51
C SER A 110 -4.04 -3.80 21.74
N THR A 111 -5.16 -4.41 22.12
CA THR A 111 -6.40 -3.69 22.47
C THR A 111 -6.36 -3.12 23.89
N ASP A 112 -5.27 -2.40 24.20
CA ASP A 112 -4.95 -1.89 25.53
C ASP A 112 -4.22 -0.52 25.52
N TRP A 113 -3.74 -0.12 26.70
CA TRP A 113 -3.05 1.15 26.94
C TRP A 113 -1.54 0.98 27.19
N SER A 114 -0.97 -0.17 26.84
CA SER A 114 0.47 -0.45 27.00
C SER A 114 1.31 0.55 26.19
N VAL A 115 2.55 0.75 26.62
CA VAL A 115 3.46 1.70 25.97
C VAL A 115 3.99 1.12 24.66
N GLU A 116 4.19 -0.20 24.62
CA GLU A 116 4.89 -0.90 23.56
C GLU A 116 3.99 -1.23 22.37
N SER A 117 2.71 -1.53 22.61
CA SER A 117 1.80 -2.02 21.55
C SER A 117 0.40 -1.40 21.58
N GLY A 118 -0.06 -0.88 22.73
CA GLY A 118 -1.35 -0.19 22.86
C GLY A 118 -1.36 1.18 22.19
N LEU A 119 -2.37 2.02 22.52
CA LEU A 119 -2.56 3.34 21.88
C LEU A 119 -1.29 4.22 21.90
N LYS A 120 -0.50 4.16 22.98
CA LYS A 120 0.74 4.95 23.12
C LYS A 120 1.80 4.53 22.10
N GLY A 121 1.96 3.22 21.87
CA GLY A 121 2.91 2.70 20.90
C GLY A 121 2.60 3.17 19.48
N GLN A 122 1.31 3.34 19.17
CA GLN A 122 0.88 3.80 17.84
C GLN A 122 1.28 5.25 17.57
N ILE A 123 1.29 6.13 18.59
CA ILE A 123 1.77 7.50 18.45
C ILE A 123 3.27 7.51 18.10
N SER A 124 4.07 6.69 18.78
CA SER A 124 5.50 6.55 18.48
C SER A 124 5.72 6.02 17.06
N ALA A 125 4.93 5.03 16.63
CA ALA A 125 5.02 4.47 15.28
C ALA A 125 4.79 5.54 14.21
N VAL A 126 3.71 6.33 14.31
CA VAL A 126 3.38 7.41 13.35
C VAL A 126 4.46 8.50 13.28
N LEU A 127 5.13 8.81 14.39
CA LEU A 127 6.19 9.84 14.41
C LEU A 127 7.52 9.36 13.82
N SER A 128 7.71 8.04 13.73
CA SER A 128 8.95 7.42 13.26
C SER A 128 8.90 6.88 11.83
N SER A 129 7.69 6.75 11.27
CA SER A 129 7.41 6.18 9.95
C SER A 129 7.84 7.07 8.79
#